data_AF-A0AA90EVN5-F1
#
_entry.id   AF-A0AA90EVN5-F1
#
_cell.length_a   1.000
_cell.length_b   1.000
_cell.length_c   1.000
_cell.angle_alpha   90.00
_cell.angle_beta   90.00
_cell.angle_gamma   90.00
#
_symmetry.space_group_name_H-M   'P 1'
#
loop_
_entity.id
_entity.type
_entity.pdbx_description
1 polymer ?
#
loop_
_entity_poly.entity_id
_entity_poly.type
_entity_poly.pdbx_seq_one_letter_code
_entity_poly.pdbx_strand_id
1 'polypeptide(L)' 'MQVRKIKDSDAKSYLKLCETIDEESEFMLFEPGERKLQAQRQIKQIESGLSEVLFVRLTTEA' A
#
# COMPACT_ATOMS: atom_id res chain seq x y z
N MET A 1 0.18 15.22 9.67
CA MET A 1 -0.17 13.79 9.63
C MET A 1 -1.65 13.66 9.29
N GLN A 2 -2.00 12.98 8.20
CA GLN A 2 -3.38 12.81 7.77
C GLN A 2 -3.74 11.32 7.70
N VAL A 3 -4.82 10.92 8.37
CA VAL A 3 -5.40 9.56 8.29
C VAL A 3 -6.68 9.63 7.48
N ARG A 4 -6.75 8.86 6.40
CA ARG A 4 -7.92 8.80 5.51
C ARG A 4 -8.02 7.45 4.82
N LYS A 5 -9.15 7.16 4.17
CA LYS A 5 -9.22 6.02 3.24
C LYS A 5 -8.20 6.17 2.12
N ILE A 6 -7.62 5.05 1.71
CA ILE A 6 -6.72 4.97 0.56
C ILE A 6 -7.43 5.44 -0.72
N LYS A 7 -6.70 6.10 -1.61
CA LYS A 7 -7.17 6.51 -2.94
C LYS A 7 -6.32 5.84 -4.02
N ASP A 8 -6.83 5.83 -5.24
CA ASP A 8 -6.14 5.39 -6.45
C ASP A 8 -4.71 5.98 -6.57
N SER A 9 -4.58 7.27 -6.30
CA SER A 9 -3.31 8.01 -6.31
C SER A 9 -2.28 7.52 -5.28
N ASP A 10 -2.70 6.80 -4.24
CA ASP A 10 -1.80 6.23 -3.24
C ASP A 10 -1.30 4.83 -3.62
N ALA A 11 -1.87 4.20 -4.67
CA ALA A 11 -1.62 2.79 -4.99
C ALA A 11 -0.12 2.48 -5.15
N LYS A 12 0.64 3.39 -5.77
CA LYS A 12 2.09 3.24 -5.95
C LYS A 12 2.85 3.29 -4.61
N SER A 13 2.53 4.25 -3.75
CA SER A 13 3.17 4.38 -2.44
C SER A 13 2.81 3.21 -1.52
N TYR A 14 1.57 2.75 -1.58
CA TYR A 14 1.11 1.56 -0.85
C TYR A 14 1.85 0.30 -1.30
N LEU A 15 2.00 0.07 -2.61
CA LEU A 15 2.78 -1.06 -3.10
C LEU A 15 4.22 -1.02 -2.63
N LYS A 16 4.86 0.16 -2.71
CA LYS A 16 6.24 0.29 -2.26
C LYS A 16 6.39 -0.04 -0.77
N LEU A 17 5.43 0.38 0.06
CA LEU A 17 5.40 0.00 1.47
C LEU A 17 5.29 -1.51 1.65
N CYS A 18 4.41 -2.18 0.90
CA CYS A 18 4.28 -3.64 0.97
C CYS A 18 5.59 -4.35 0.59
N GLU A 19 6.25 -3.94 -0.50
CA GLU A 19 7.55 -4.48 -0.90
C GLU A 19 8.61 -4.28 0.18
N THR A 20 8.68 -3.10 0.79
CA THR A 20 9.63 -2.82 1.87
C THR A 20 9.36 -3.70 3.09
N ILE A 21 8.10 -3.90 3.48
CA ILE A 21 7.74 -4.82 4.58
C ILE A 21 8.17 -6.25 4.25
N ASP A 22 7.97 -6.66 3.00
CA ASP A 22 8.40 -7.98 2.50
C ASP A 22 9.93 -8.10 2.31
N GLU A 23 10.71 -7.05 2.56
CA GLU A 23 12.19 -7.10 2.54
C GLU A 23 12.79 -6.95 3.94
N GLU A 24 12.17 -6.15 4.80
CA GLU A 24 12.77 -5.70 6.07
C GLU A 24 12.15 -6.32 7.33
N SER A 25 10.96 -6.90 7.28
CA SER A 25 10.30 -7.47 8.47
C SER A 25 10.73 -8.91 8.71
N GLU A 26 11.09 -9.29 9.95
CA GLU A 26 11.36 -10.69 10.28
C GLU A 26 10.09 -11.56 10.23
N PHE A 27 8.93 -10.94 10.44
CA PHE A 27 7.62 -11.59 10.38
C PHE A 27 6.85 -11.07 9.18
N MET A 28 7.00 -11.74 8.06
CA MET A 28 6.32 -11.40 6.81
C MET A 28 5.25 -12.42 6.46
N LEU A 29 4.22 -11.96 5.75
CA LEU A 29 3.24 -12.86 5.13
C LEU A 29 3.73 -13.43 3.79
N PHE A 30 4.65 -12.71 3.12
CA PHE A 30 5.24 -13.10 1.83
C PHE A 30 6.75 -12.91 1.90
N GLU A 31 7.50 -13.83 1.32
CA GLU A 31 8.94 -13.66 1.15
C GLU A 31 9.25 -12.62 0.05
N PRO A 32 10.46 -12.04 0.04
CA PRO A 32 10.89 -11.14 -1.03
C PRO A 32 10.64 -11.74 -2.44
N GLY A 33 9.84 -11.04 -3.24
CA GLY A 33 9.50 -11.46 -4.61
C GLY A 33 8.33 -12.43 -4.75
N GLU A 34 7.77 -12.96 -3.65
CA GLU A 34 6.56 -13.81 -3.71
C GLU A 34 5.29 -12.99 -3.91
N ARG A 35 5.28 -11.73 -3.45
CA ARG A 35 4.17 -10.80 -3.64
C ARG A 35 4.05 -10.43 -5.12
N LYS A 36 3.26 -11.22 -5.86
CA LYS A 36 2.84 -10.94 -7.24
C LYS A 36 1.71 -9.90 -7.28
N LEU A 37 1.90 -8.75 -6.65
CA LEU A 37 0.95 -7.64 -6.74
C LEU A 37 1.23 -6.81 -7.98
N GLN A 38 0.20 -6.61 -8.79
CA GLN A 38 0.22 -5.62 -9.87
C GLN A 38 -0.47 -4.35 -9.37
N ALA A 39 0.16 -3.19 -9.58
CA ALA A 39 -0.44 -1.89 -9.28
C ALA A 39 -1.87 -1.76 -9.81
N GLN A 40 -2.11 -2.28 -11.02
CA GLN A 40 -3.43 -2.28 -11.64
C GLN A 40 -4.47 -3.09 -10.87
N ARG A 41 -4.09 -4.20 -10.21
CA ARG A 41 -5.00 -5.00 -9.38
C ARG A 41 -5.32 -4.29 -8.07
N GLN A 42 -4.32 -3.65 -7.47
CA GLN A 42 -4.51 -2.84 -6.27
C GLN A 42 -5.41 -1.63 -6.54
N ILE A 43 -5.20 -0.94 -7.66
CA ILE A 43 -6.06 0.18 -8.10
C ILE A 43 -7.51 -0.30 -8.24
N LYS A 44 -7.75 -1.41 -8.93
CA LYS A 44 -9.10 -1.99 -9.07
C LYS A 44 -9.74 -2.36 -7.72
N GLN A 45 -8.96 -2.83 -6.76
CA GLN A 45 -9.46 -3.13 -5.40
C GLN A 45 -9.84 -1.87 -4.61
N ILE A 46 -9.06 -0.81 -4.77
CA ILE A 46 -9.35 0.51 -4.18
C ILE A 46 -10.60 1.11 -4.83
N GLU A 47 -10.68 1.10 -6.16
CA GLU A 47 -11.81 1.62 -6.94
C GLU A 47 -13.12 0.86 -6.68
N SER A 48 -13.06 -0.47 -6.54
CA SER A 48 -14.24 -1.30 -6.25
C SER A 48 -14.78 -1.13 -4.82
N GLY A 49 -14.11 -0.33 -3.97
CA GLY A 49 -14.52 -0.13 -2.58
C GLY A 49 -14.33 -1.36 -1.69
N LEU A 50 -13.73 -2.43 -2.21
CA LEU A 50 -13.40 -3.66 -1.46
C LEU A 50 -12.20 -3.48 -0.53
N SER A 51 -11.51 -2.34 -0.63
CA SER A 51 -10.37 -2.00 0.21
C SER A 51 -10.78 -1.03 1.33
N GLU A 52 -10.88 -1.55 2.56
CA GLU A 52 -11.12 -0.73 3.77
C GLU A 52 -9.80 -0.25 4.41
N VAL A 53 -8.76 -0.07 3.61
CA VAL A 53 -7.43 0.30 4.10
C VAL A 53 -7.39 1.79 4.46
N LEU A 54 -7.00 2.08 5.69
CA LEU A 54 -6.66 3.44 6.13
C LEU A 54 -5.21 3.73 5.75
N PHE A 55 -4.99 4.83 5.02
CA PHE A 55 -3.69 5.30 4.60
C PHE A 55 -3.27 6.51 5.45
N VAL A 56 -2.07 6.44 6.02
CA VAL A 56 -1.46 7.52 6.79
C VAL A 56 -0.42 8.22 5.93
N ARG A 57 -0.67 9.49 5.59
CA ARG A 57 0.30 10.33 4.88
C ARG A 57 0.95 11.29 5.86
N LEU A 58 2.28 11.26 5.92
CA LEU A 58 3.06 12.32 6.54
C LEU A 58 3.08 13.52 5.58
N THR A 59 2.52 14.63 6.04
CA THR A 59 2.59 15.92 5.36
C THR A 59 3.78 16.65 5.96
N THR A 60 4.85 16.81 5.20
CA THR A 60 5.86 17.82 5.54
C THR A 60 5.22 19.17 5.25
N GLU A 61 5.02 19.99 6.27
CA GLU A 61 4.77 21.42 6.07
C GLU A 61 6.00 22.03 5.41
N ALA A 62 5.76 22.93 4.44
CA ALA A 62 6.80 23.71 3.78
C ALA A 62 7.23 24.89 4.66
#